data_AF-A0A1X0RMV8-F1
#
_entry.id   AF-A0A1X0RMV8-F1
#
_cell.length_a   1.000
_cell.length_b   1.000
_cell.length_c   1.000
_cell.angle_alpha   90.00
_cell.angle_beta   90.00
_cell.angle_gamma   90.00
#
_symmetry.space_group_name_H-M   'P 1'
#
loop_
_entity.id
_entity.type
_entity.pdbx_description
1 polymer ?
#
loop_
_entity_poly.entity_id
_entity_poly.type
_entity_poly.pdbx_seq_one_letter_code
_entity_poly.pdbx_strand_id
1 'polypeptide(L)' 'MSQIESMAILGIRSFSPEEASYIKFNSPLTVIVGSNGSGKTTIIECLRYACTGDQPPNSKGGAFVNDPKVRYI' A
#
# COMPACT_ATOMS: atom_id res chain seq x y z
N MET A 1 -12.27 -21.08 -7.72
CA MET A 1 -11.67 -19.87 -8.34
C MET A 1 -10.74 -19.27 -7.31
N SER A 2 -9.50 -18.96 -7.67
CA SER A 2 -8.55 -18.31 -6.75
C SER A 2 -8.97 -16.86 -6.53
N GLN A 3 -8.80 -16.36 -5.31
CA GLN A 3 -9.20 -15.00 -4.91
C GLN A 3 -8.19 -14.46 -3.90
N ILE A 4 -8.05 -13.13 -3.85
CA ILE A 4 -7.28 -12.45 -2.81
C ILE A 4 -8.23 -12.27 -1.61
N GLU A 5 -7.84 -12.78 -0.44
CA GLU A 5 -8.66 -12.70 0.78
C GLU A 5 -8.30 -11.48 1.63
N SER A 6 -7.00 -11.28 1.87
CA SER A 6 -6.51 -10.16 2.67
C SER A 6 -5.09 -9.74 2.27
N MET A 7 -4.72 -8.52 2.66
CA MET A 7 -3.38 -7.97 2.50
C MET A 7 -3.04 -7.11 3.71
N ALA A 8 -1.80 -7.21 4.20
CA ALA A 8 -1.25 -6.32 5.22
C ALA A 8 -0.28 -5.33 4.57
N ILE A 9 -0.36 -4.06 4.98
CA ILE A 9 0.56 -3.00 4.54
C ILE A 9 1.26 -2.45 5.79
N LEU A 10 2.60 -2.44 5.77
CA LEU A 10 3.45 -1.92 6.84
C LEU A 10 4.60 -1.13 6.22
N GLY A 11 4.80 0.11 6.68
CA GLY A 11 5.95 0.93 6.29
C GLY A 11 6.00 1.29 4.81
N ILE A 12 4.84 1.46 4.15
CA ILE A 12 4.75 1.87 2.74
C ILE A 12 4.08 3.24 2.64
N ARG A 13 4.78 4.22 2.05
CA ARG A 13 4.34 5.62 1.92
C ARG A 13 3.76 6.17 3.24
N SER A 14 2.47 6.50 3.27
CA SER A 14 1.78 7.05 4.43
C SER A 14 1.37 6.01 5.48
N PHE A 15 1.51 4.71 5.19
CA PHE A 15 1.23 3.66 6.17
C PHE A 15 2.31 3.62 7.25
N SER A 16 1.89 3.35 8.48
CA SER A 16 2.75 3.31 9.65
C SER A 16 3.89 2.29 9.46
N PRO A 17 5.14 2.63 9.79
CA PRO A 17 6.23 1.66 9.82
C PRO A 17 6.20 0.77 11.08
N GLU A 18 5.38 1.10 12.07
CA GLU A 18 5.31 0.41 13.37
C GLU A 18 4.08 -0.51 13.47
N GLU A 19 2.98 -0.15 12.81
CA GLU A 19 1.71 -0.87 12.89
C GLU A 19 1.17 -1.23 11.50
N ALA A 20 0.87 -2.51 11.31
CA ALA A 20 0.37 -3.01 10.04
C ALA A 20 -1.12 -2.66 9.86
N SER A 21 -1.46 -2.11 8.70
CA SER A 21 -2.85 -1.94 8.29
C SER A 21 -3.32 -3.15 7.50
N TYR A 22 -4.41 -3.78 7.96
CA TYR A 22 -4.98 -4.97 7.33
C TYR A 22 -6.17 -4.60 6.46
N ILE A 23 -6.18 -5.12 5.23
CA ILE A 23 -7.25 -4.91 4.25
C ILE A 23 -7.85 -6.28 3.94
N LYS A 24 -9.15 -6.41 4.15
CA LYS A 24 -9.93 -7.57 3.72
C LYS A 24 -10.62 -7.26 2.39
N PHE A 25 -10.45 -8.14 1.41
CA PHE A 25 -11.10 -7.99 0.11
C PHE A 25 -12.41 -8.77 0.11
N ASN A 26 -13.47 -8.09 -0.29
CA ASN A 26 -14.81 -8.65 -0.45
C ASN A 26 -15.04 -9.09 -1.90
N SER A 27 -15.82 -10.15 -2.07
CA SER A 27 -16.30 -10.65 -3.35
C SER A 27 -17.82 -10.42 -3.45
N PRO A 28 -18.36 -9.97 -4.60
CA PRO A 28 -17.66 -9.77 -5.87
C PRO A 28 -16.98 -8.41 -6.01
N LEU A 29 -17.18 -7.49 -5.06
CA LEU A 29 -16.72 -6.10 -5.15
C LEU A 29 -16.18 -5.59 -3.81
N THR A 30 -15.02 -4.94 -3.87
CA THR A 30 -14.45 -4.15 -2.78
C THR A 30 -14.41 -2.69 -3.20
N VAL A 31 -14.94 -1.79 -2.39
CA VAL A 31 -14.92 -0.34 -2.66
C VAL A 31 -13.97 0.35 -1.67
N ILE A 32 -12.98 1.06 -2.20
CA ILE A 32 -11.99 1.79 -1.40
C ILE A 32 -12.31 3.29 -1.50
N VAL A 33 -12.74 3.89 -0.39
CA VAL A 33 -13.10 5.32 -0.29
C VAL A 33 -12.20 6.05 0.72
N GLY A 34 -12.14 7.37 0.61
CA GLY A 34 -11.34 8.22 1.50
C GLY A 34 -10.98 9.56 0.85
N SER A 35 -10.53 10.51 1.66
CA SER A 35 -10.09 11.84 1.20
C SER A 35 -8.86 11.79 0.29
N ASN A 36 -8.55 12.89 -0.39
CA ASN A 36 -7.30 13.00 -1.14
C ASN A 36 -6.10 12.86 -0.21
N GLY A 37 -5.09 12.10 -0.62
CA GLY A 37 -3.93 11.78 0.21
C GLY A 37 -4.13 10.65 1.23
N SER A 38 -5.33 10.04 1.33
CA SER A 38 -5.61 8.97 2.32
C SER A 38 -4.97 7.60 2.02
N GLY A 39 -4.13 7.48 1.00
CA GLY A 39 -3.45 6.22 0.66
C GLY A 39 -4.22 5.24 -0.23
N LYS A 40 -5.35 5.62 -0.84
CA LYS A 40 -6.13 4.73 -1.75
C LYS A 40 -5.28 4.14 -2.88
N THR A 41 -4.52 4.98 -3.58
CA THR A 41 -3.61 4.54 -4.66
C THR A 41 -2.52 3.63 -4.12
N THR A 42 -1.98 3.93 -2.94
CA THR A 42 -0.96 3.10 -2.27
C THR A 42 -1.45 1.67 -2.05
N ILE A 43 -2.72 1.47 -1.72
CA ILE A 43 -3.30 0.12 -1.57
C ILE A 43 -3.21 -0.66 -2.88
N ILE A 44 -3.56 -0.04 -4.00
CA ILE A 44 -3.49 -0.68 -5.33
C ILE A 44 -2.03 -0.93 -5.74
N GLU A 45 -1.13 0.01 -5.44
CA GLU A 45 0.31 -0.16 -5.65
C GLU A 45 0.89 -1.33 -4.84
N CYS A 46 0.50 -1.48 -3.56
CA CYS A 46 0.91 -2.61 -2.73
C CYS A 46 0.38 -3.93 -3.28
N LEU A 47 -0.86 -3.95 -3.77
CA LEU A 47 -1.42 -5.15 -4.38
C LEU A 47 -0.65 -5.57 -5.63
N ARG A 48 -0.33 -4.61 -6.51
CA ARG A 48 0.52 -4.86 -7.68
C ARG A 48 1.89 -5.38 -7.25
N TYR A 49 2.55 -4.71 -6.31
CA TYR A 49 3.85 -5.12 -5.80
C TYR A 49 3.84 -6.54 -5.23
N ALA A 50 2.82 -6.90 -4.44
CA ALA A 50 2.69 -8.23 -3.86
C ALA A 50 2.52 -9.34 -4.92
N CYS A 51 1.88 -9.03 -6.05
CA CYS A 51 1.64 -10.00 -7.12
C CYS A 51 2.76 -10.06 -8.17
N THR A 52 3.53 -8.99 -8.38
CA THR A 52 4.50 -8.91 -9.49
C THR A 52 5.93 -8.59 -9.07
N GLY A 53 6.14 -8.07 -7.85
CA GLY A 53 7.42 -7.54 -7.39
C GLY A 53 7.78 -6.15 -7.92
N ASP A 54 6.95 -5.57 -8.79
CA ASP A 54 7.24 -4.25 -9.38
C ASP A 54 6.84 -3.10 -8.46
N GLN A 55 7.78 -2.18 -8.23
CA GLN A 55 7.50 -0.94 -7.54
C GLN A 55 6.73 0.05 -8.44
N PRO A 56 6.06 1.07 -7.85
CA PRO A 56 5.43 2.13 -8.63
C PRO A 56 6.41 2.88 -9.54
N PRO A 57 5.96 3.46 -10.67
CA PRO A 57 6.82 4.35 -11.46
C PRO A 57 7.33 5.51 -10.60
N ASN A 58 8.53 6.01 -10.90
CA ASN A 58 9.21 7.09 -10.16
C ASN A 58 9.45 6.83 -8.67
N SER A 59 9.40 5.57 -8.21
CA SER A 59 9.79 5.20 -6.85
C SER A 59 11.22 4.69 -6.71
N LYS A 60 11.95 4.59 -7.84
CA LYS A 60 13.38 4.25 -7.87
C LYS A 60 14.15 5.31 -7.08
N GLY A 61 14.69 4.93 -5.92
CA GLY A 61 15.36 5.85 -5.00
C GLY A 61 14.76 5.94 -3.59
N GLY A 62 13.80 5.09 -3.23
CA GLY A 62 13.32 4.95 -1.84
C GLY A 62 11.99 5.64 -1.53
N ALA A 63 11.29 6.19 -2.54
CA ALA A 63 10.04 6.92 -2.32
C ALA A 63 8.79 6.02 -2.08
N PHE A 64 8.94 4.69 -2.15
CA PHE A 64 7.87 3.74 -1.88
C PHE A 64 7.84 3.28 -0.41
N VAL A 65 9.01 3.01 0.16
CA VAL A 65 9.16 2.61 1.57
C VAL A 65 9.09 3.87 2.42
N ASN A 66 8.36 3.81 3.52
CA ASN A 66 8.34 4.86 4.53
C ASN A 66 9.67 4.84 5.27
N ASP A 67 10.53 5.85 5.02
CA ASP A 67 11.76 6.07 5.76
C ASP A 67 11.53 7.17 6.83
N PRO A 68 11.50 6.81 8.12
CA PRO A 68 11.33 7.76 9.22
C PRO A 68 12.40 8.87 9.23
N LYS A 69 13.59 8.62 8.65
CA LYS A 69 14.70 9.58 8.64
C LYS A 69 14.48 10.71 7.64
N VAL A 70 13.67 10.50 6.61
CA VAL A 70 13.34 11.53 5.60
C VAL A 70 12.32 12.56 6.13
N ARG A 71 11.63 12.26 7.25
CA ARG A 71 10.60 13.12 7.83
C ARG A 71 11.14 14.38 8.53
N TYR A 72 12.46 14.49 8.72
CA TYR A 72 13.14 15.55 9.49
C TYR A 72 14.05 16.45 8.65
N ILE A 73 13.89 16.47 7.33
CA ILE A 73 14.64 17.36 6.42
C ILE A 73 13.72 18.47 5.88
#